data_AF-A0A1A8V7S0-F1
#
_entry.id   AF-A0A1A8V7S0-F1
#
_cell.length_a   1.000
_cell.length_b   1.000
_cell.length_c   1.000
_cell.angle_alpha   90.00
_cell.angle_beta   90.00
_cell.angle_gamma   90.00
#
_symmetry.space_group_name_H-M   'P 1'
#
loop_
_entity.id
_entity.type
_entity.pdbx_description
1 polymer ?
#
loop_
_entity_poly.entity_id
_entity_poly.type
_entity_poly.pdbx_seq_one_letter_code
_entity_poly.pdbx_strand_id
1 'polypeptide(L)'
;MVLLSSLLPLCVLAAVAFAVPAQEKRVHHQADLSDHAHDDSHNYQYDHEAFLGKEEAKTFDQLSPEESKERLAKIVDRIDTDKDGYIGHAELHHWIRHRQRRYIEENVNKHWKDYDKNQDDKISWEEYKNTTYGFYLGEEFDDVEDKNTYKAMLARDERRFKTADRDGDGIATREEFTAFLHPEEFDYMKDVVVQETVEDIDKDKDGKINLEEYIGDMFTPEDGESEPDWVQTEKKQFSEFRDVNKNGFLDPEEVAQWILPGDVDHADNEAKHLIHETDTDKDEKITKKEILANWNMFVGSQATNYGEDLTKKHDEL
;
A
#
# COMPACT_ATOMS: atom_id res chain seq x y z
N MET A 1 50.58 -14.69 -72.74
CA MET A 1 50.04 -13.31 -72.64
C MET A 1 48.59 -13.42 -73.08
N VAL A 2 47.57 -13.25 -72.25
CA VAL A 2 47.36 -12.47 -71.03
C VAL A 2 46.52 -13.33 -70.06
N LEU A 3 46.88 -13.29 -68.77
CA LEU A 3 46.30 -14.11 -67.71
C LEU A 3 44.82 -13.79 -67.46
N LEU A 4 44.03 -14.83 -67.23
CA LEU A 4 42.64 -14.78 -66.76
C LEU A 4 42.56 -14.06 -65.40
N SER A 5 41.84 -12.95 -65.36
CA SER A 5 41.43 -12.29 -64.11
C SER A 5 40.11 -12.91 -63.62
N SER A 6 40.20 -13.89 -62.73
CA SER A 6 39.06 -14.45 -62.02
C SER A 6 38.52 -13.44 -61.00
N LEU A 7 37.42 -12.78 -61.33
CA LEU A 7 36.64 -11.96 -60.40
C LEU A 7 35.78 -12.89 -59.52
N LEU A 8 36.27 -13.20 -58.33
CA LEU A 8 35.47 -13.76 -57.24
C LEU A 8 34.58 -12.65 -56.67
N PRO A 9 33.25 -12.81 -56.60
CA PRO A 9 32.44 -11.95 -55.75
C PRO A 9 32.68 -12.38 -54.30
N LEU A 10 33.44 -11.58 -53.56
CA LEU A 10 33.57 -11.70 -52.11
C LEU A 10 32.21 -11.29 -51.50
N CYS A 11 31.26 -12.24 -51.41
CA CYS A 11 30.06 -12.09 -50.60
C CYS A 11 30.49 -12.08 -49.13
N VAL A 12 30.80 -10.91 -48.61
CA VAL A 12 30.86 -10.66 -47.17
C VAL A 12 29.43 -10.78 -46.65
N LEU A 13 29.05 -11.96 -46.16
CA LEU A 13 27.92 -12.12 -45.27
C LEU A 13 28.26 -11.38 -43.98
N ALA A 14 27.97 -10.08 -43.95
CA ALA A 14 27.83 -9.35 -42.70
C ALA A 14 26.56 -9.88 -42.04
N ALA A 15 26.70 -10.93 -41.23
CA ALA A 15 25.70 -11.26 -40.23
C ALA A 15 25.69 -10.10 -39.23
N VAL A 16 24.86 -9.09 -39.51
CA VAL A 16 24.43 -8.13 -38.49
C VAL A 16 23.50 -8.94 -37.59
N ALA A 17 24.09 -9.61 -36.61
CA ALA A 17 23.36 -9.94 -35.41
C ALA A 17 22.92 -8.58 -34.84
N PHE A 18 21.68 -8.20 -35.09
CA PHE A 18 21.00 -7.29 -34.19
C PHE A 18 20.94 -8.06 -32.88
N ALA A 19 21.97 -7.87 -32.05
CA ALA A 19 21.84 -8.11 -30.64
C ALA A 19 20.59 -7.31 -30.25
N VAL A 20 19.52 -8.04 -29.90
CA VAL A 20 18.47 -7.47 -29.06
C VAL A 20 19.25 -6.77 -27.95
N PRO A 21 19.13 -5.43 -27.82
CA PRO A 21 19.83 -4.76 -26.74
C PRO A 21 19.44 -5.53 -25.50
N ALA A 22 20.45 -6.05 -24.79
CA ALA A 22 20.23 -6.70 -23.51
C ALA A 22 19.28 -5.77 -22.77
N GLN A 23 18.08 -6.26 -22.44
CA GLN A 23 17.18 -5.57 -21.52
C GLN A 23 18.09 -5.07 -20.43
N GLU A 24 18.25 -3.74 -20.33
CA GLU A 24 18.93 -3.16 -19.19
C GLU A 24 18.19 -3.75 -18.01
N LYS A 25 18.86 -4.70 -17.33
CA LYS A 25 18.36 -5.30 -16.12
C LYS A 25 17.97 -4.11 -15.27
N ARG A 26 16.69 -4.00 -14.95
CA ARG A 26 16.24 -3.17 -13.84
C ARG A 26 16.83 -3.86 -12.62
N VAL A 27 18.11 -3.60 -12.38
CA VAL A 27 18.70 -3.82 -11.08
C VAL A 27 17.94 -2.84 -10.22
N HIS A 28 16.91 -3.35 -9.55
CA HIS A 28 16.37 -2.70 -8.37
C HIS A 28 17.52 -2.71 -7.36
N HIS A 29 18.49 -1.80 -7.54
CA HIS A 29 18.99 -1.13 -6.37
C HIS A 29 17.73 -0.52 -5.80
N GLN A 30 17.17 -1.11 -4.74
CA GLN A 30 16.29 -0.33 -3.89
C GLN A 30 17.07 0.95 -3.65
N ALA A 31 16.60 2.05 -4.25
CA ALA A 31 17.01 3.35 -3.80
C ALA A 31 16.76 3.31 -2.31
N ASP A 32 17.76 3.71 -1.52
CA ASP A 32 17.63 3.73 -0.07
C ASP A 32 16.27 4.39 0.25
N LEU A 33 15.47 3.70 1.06
CA LEU A 33 14.06 4.03 1.28
C LEU A 33 13.90 5.48 1.75
N SER A 34 14.98 6.00 2.36
CA SER A 34 15.21 7.38 2.70
C SER A 34 16.63 7.82 2.29
N ASP A 35 16.86 9.13 2.14
CA ASP A 35 18.23 9.69 2.05
C ASP A 35 18.87 9.90 3.44
N HIS A 36 18.13 9.62 4.52
CA HIS A 36 18.59 9.70 5.89
C HIS A 36 19.32 8.42 6.33
N ALA A 37 20.12 8.50 7.40
CA ALA A 37 20.76 7.31 7.96
C ALA A 37 19.77 6.54 8.85
N HIS A 38 19.52 5.26 8.59
CA HIS A 38 18.71 4.41 9.47
C HIS A 38 19.35 4.33 10.87
N ASP A 39 18.65 4.83 11.88
CA ASP A 39 19.02 4.75 13.29
C ASP A 39 17.78 4.37 14.10
N ASP A 40 17.71 3.07 14.45
CA ASP A 40 16.64 2.40 15.21
C ASP A 40 16.28 3.10 16.52
N SER A 41 17.13 4.00 17.02
CA SER A 41 16.93 4.65 18.31
C SER A 41 16.34 6.05 18.21
N HIS A 42 16.55 6.78 17.10
CA HIS A 42 16.30 8.23 17.07
C HIS A 42 15.96 8.83 15.70
N ASN A 43 15.91 8.08 14.59
CA ASN A 43 15.73 8.67 13.26
C ASN A 43 14.47 8.22 12.53
N TYR A 44 13.32 8.69 13.03
CA TYR A 44 12.00 8.48 12.44
C TYR A 44 11.89 9.01 11.01
N GLN A 45 12.71 9.98 10.59
CA GLN A 45 12.71 10.48 9.21
C GLN A 45 12.96 9.37 8.18
N TYR A 46 13.80 8.38 8.52
CA TYR A 46 14.03 7.22 7.68
C TYR A 46 12.78 6.37 7.56
N ASP A 47 12.19 6.00 8.70
CA ASP A 47 11.00 5.15 8.76
C ASP A 47 9.78 5.83 8.11
N HIS A 48 9.69 7.16 8.23
CA HIS A 48 8.68 8.00 7.58
C HIS A 48 8.83 8.03 6.06
N GLU A 49 10.04 8.29 5.53
CA GLU A 49 10.32 8.26 4.10
C GLU A 49 10.19 6.85 3.51
N ALA A 50 10.51 5.84 4.30
CA ALA A 50 10.38 4.44 3.91
C ALA A 50 8.93 3.98 3.80
N PHE A 51 8.05 4.50 4.66
CA PHE A 51 6.63 4.15 4.68
C PHE A 51 5.80 4.97 3.68
N LEU A 52 6.05 6.28 3.57
CA LEU A 52 5.27 7.21 2.73
C LEU A 52 5.90 7.46 1.36
N GLY A 53 7.18 7.15 1.18
CA GLY A 53 7.91 7.55 -0.01
C GLY A 53 8.37 9.02 0.02
N LYS A 54 9.46 9.28 -0.70
CA LYS A 54 10.25 10.53 -0.63
C LYS A 54 9.52 11.81 -1.08
N GLU A 55 8.43 11.71 -1.83
CA GLU A 55 7.68 12.89 -2.27
C GLU A 55 6.72 13.41 -1.20
N GLU A 56 6.14 12.51 -0.42
CA GLU A 56 5.16 12.83 0.61
C GLU A 56 5.84 13.32 1.90
N ALA A 57 6.99 12.74 2.26
CA ALA A 57 7.83 13.25 3.35
C ALA A 57 8.31 14.70 3.13
N LYS A 58 8.48 15.14 1.87
CA LYS A 58 8.88 16.52 1.53
C LYS A 58 7.81 17.58 1.80
N THR A 59 6.55 17.19 2.08
CA THR A 59 5.52 18.17 2.46
C THR A 59 5.76 18.77 3.85
N PHE A 60 6.47 18.05 4.72
CA PHE A 60 6.87 18.46 6.07
C PHE A 60 7.74 19.74 6.10
N ASP A 61 8.60 19.94 5.09
CA ASP A 61 9.55 21.06 5.03
C ASP A 61 8.94 22.41 4.60
N GLN A 62 7.62 22.47 4.38
CA GLN A 62 6.98 23.65 3.76
C GLN A 62 6.55 24.74 4.74
N LEU A 63 6.48 24.46 6.05
CA LEU A 63 5.97 25.41 7.07
C LEU A 63 7.04 25.79 8.09
N SER A 64 7.04 27.05 8.54
CA SER A 64 7.89 27.46 9.66
C SER A 64 7.43 26.82 10.98
N PRO A 65 8.32 26.63 11.98
CA PRO A 65 7.94 26.08 13.29
C PRO A 65 6.78 26.84 13.96
N GLU A 66 6.71 28.16 13.78
CA GLU A 66 5.62 28.99 14.29
C GLU A 66 4.29 28.69 13.60
N GLU A 67 4.29 28.55 12.26
CA GLU A 67 3.09 28.20 11.50
C GLU A 67 2.62 26.77 11.80
N SER A 68 3.54 25.82 11.90
CA SER A 68 3.24 24.43 12.26
C SER A 68 2.59 24.34 13.65
N LYS A 69 3.10 25.10 14.64
CA LYS A 69 2.49 25.19 15.97
C LYS A 69 1.11 25.83 15.93
N GLU A 70 0.91 26.90 15.16
CA GLU A 70 -0.41 27.55 15.05
C GLU A 70 -1.45 26.61 14.43
N ARG A 71 -1.08 25.87 13.39
CA ARG A 71 -1.98 24.92 12.73
C ARG A 71 -2.22 23.68 13.59
N LEU A 72 -1.19 23.14 14.23
CA LEU A 72 -1.31 22.07 15.20
C LEU A 72 -2.22 22.45 16.36
N ALA A 73 -2.14 23.69 16.85
CA ALA A 73 -3.03 24.18 17.91
C ALA A 73 -4.51 24.10 17.54
N LYS A 74 -4.87 24.29 16.26
CA LYS A 74 -6.25 24.16 15.75
C LYS A 74 -6.68 22.71 15.54
N ILE A 75 -5.72 21.81 15.29
CA ILE A 75 -5.97 20.36 15.25
C ILE A 75 -6.25 19.86 16.66
N VAL A 76 -5.42 20.23 17.63
CA VAL A 76 -5.58 19.87 19.05
C VAL A 76 -6.97 20.24 19.59
N ASP A 77 -7.48 21.42 19.26
CA ASP A 77 -8.83 21.85 19.69
C ASP A 77 -9.97 20.99 19.10
N ARG A 78 -9.69 20.19 18.07
CA ARG A 78 -10.66 19.27 17.44
C ARG A 78 -10.49 17.83 17.90
N ILE A 79 -9.31 17.47 18.41
CA ILE A 79 -9.07 16.18 19.07
C ILE A 79 -9.82 16.15 20.41
N ASP A 80 -9.78 17.24 21.17
CA ASP A 80 -10.50 17.41 22.44
C ASP A 80 -12.02 17.52 22.19
N THR A 81 -12.69 16.38 22.17
CA THR A 81 -14.11 16.25 21.82
C THR A 81 -15.01 16.58 23.00
N ASP A 82 -14.60 16.21 24.22
CA ASP A 82 -15.37 16.44 25.44
C ASP A 82 -15.13 17.83 26.05
N LYS A 83 -14.12 18.56 25.55
CA LYS A 83 -13.74 19.92 25.92
C LYS A 83 -13.29 20.03 27.37
N ASP A 84 -12.71 18.96 27.91
CA ASP A 84 -12.12 18.96 29.25
C ASP A 84 -10.74 19.67 29.30
N GLY A 85 -10.17 20.00 28.13
CA GLY A 85 -8.88 20.68 27.98
C GLY A 85 -7.68 19.74 27.97
N TYR A 86 -7.93 18.43 28.03
CA TYR A 86 -6.97 17.35 27.90
C TYR A 86 -7.29 16.54 26.65
N ILE A 87 -6.29 15.80 26.15
CA ILE A 87 -6.50 14.79 25.13
C ILE A 87 -6.19 13.45 25.77
N GLY A 88 -7.22 12.62 25.87
CA GLY A 88 -7.09 11.24 26.34
C GLY A 88 -6.78 10.26 25.21
N HIS A 89 -6.38 9.04 25.59
CA HIS A 89 -6.13 7.94 24.65
C HIS A 89 -7.31 7.71 23.69
N ALA A 90 -8.54 7.66 24.20
CA ALA A 90 -9.72 7.37 23.38
C ALA A 90 -9.97 8.45 22.31
N GLU A 91 -9.71 9.71 22.64
CA GLU A 91 -9.90 10.83 21.72
C GLU A 91 -8.82 10.86 20.64
N LEU A 92 -7.56 10.68 21.03
CA LEU A 92 -6.45 10.64 20.10
C LEU A 92 -6.54 9.43 19.16
N HIS A 93 -6.90 8.27 19.70
CA HIS A 93 -7.18 7.05 18.93
C HIS A 93 -8.29 7.27 17.89
N HIS A 94 -9.42 7.82 18.33
CA HIS A 94 -10.54 8.14 17.46
C HIS A 94 -10.14 9.13 16.36
N TRP A 95 -9.38 10.17 16.73
CA TRP A 95 -8.89 11.16 15.79
C TRP A 95 -7.98 10.55 14.71
N ILE A 96 -6.99 9.75 15.11
CA ILE A 96 -6.05 9.11 14.16
C ILE A 96 -6.82 8.22 13.18
N ARG A 97 -7.72 7.37 13.68
CA ARG A 97 -8.59 6.55 12.82
C ARG A 97 -9.45 7.39 11.88
N HIS A 98 -10.03 8.48 12.38
CA HIS A 98 -10.83 9.39 11.57
C HIS A 98 -10.01 10.04 10.45
N ARG A 99 -8.76 10.46 10.73
CA ARG A 99 -7.86 11.05 9.72
C ARG A 99 -7.47 10.03 8.64
N GLN A 100 -7.09 8.82 9.04
CA GLN A 100 -6.76 7.74 8.09
C GLN A 100 -7.94 7.47 7.14
N ARG A 101 -9.15 7.28 7.69
CA ARG A 101 -10.35 7.05 6.89
C ARG A 101 -10.64 8.22 5.95
N ARG A 102 -10.52 9.46 6.44
CA ARG A 102 -10.76 10.65 5.61
C ARG A 102 -9.76 10.76 4.47
N TYR A 103 -8.48 10.45 4.70
CA TYR A 103 -7.46 10.44 3.66
C TYR A 103 -7.80 9.45 2.54
N ILE A 104 -8.22 8.24 2.92
CA ILE A 104 -8.70 7.22 1.98
C ILE A 104 -9.91 7.73 1.19
N GLU A 105 -10.92 8.29 1.87
CA GLU A 105 -12.10 8.86 1.22
C GLU A 105 -11.74 10.02 0.26
N GLU A 106 -10.80 10.89 0.61
CA GLU A 106 -10.30 11.98 -0.24
C GLU A 106 -9.61 11.46 -1.51
N ASN A 107 -8.81 10.40 -1.39
CA ASN A 107 -8.17 9.72 -2.53
C ASN A 107 -9.20 9.12 -3.50
N VAL A 108 -10.24 8.49 -2.96
CA VAL A 108 -11.39 7.98 -3.73
C VAL A 108 -12.14 9.14 -4.39
N ASN A 109 -12.40 10.22 -3.66
CA ASN A 109 -13.12 11.39 -4.14
C ASN A 109 -12.39 12.12 -5.28
N LYS A 110 -11.05 12.15 -5.26
CA LYS A 110 -10.22 12.79 -6.29
C LYS A 110 -10.48 12.21 -7.69
N HIS A 111 -10.69 10.91 -7.77
CA HIS A 111 -10.93 10.19 -9.03
C HIS A 111 -12.42 9.85 -9.24
N TRP A 112 -13.31 10.28 -8.35
CA TRP A 112 -14.74 9.94 -8.40
C TRP A 112 -15.39 10.27 -9.73
N LYS A 113 -15.12 11.47 -10.25
CA LYS A 113 -15.67 11.97 -11.52
C LYS A 113 -15.16 11.21 -12.74
N ASP A 114 -14.04 10.50 -12.60
CA ASP A 114 -13.52 9.68 -13.69
C ASP A 114 -14.35 8.41 -13.84
N TYR A 115 -14.95 7.89 -12.75
CA TYR A 115 -15.79 6.70 -12.77
C TYR A 115 -17.28 7.02 -12.92
N ASP A 116 -17.81 8.00 -12.20
CA ASP A 116 -19.22 8.42 -12.26
C ASP A 116 -19.52 9.17 -13.57
N LYS A 117 -19.77 8.42 -14.65
CA LYS A 117 -19.99 8.96 -15.99
C LYS A 117 -21.39 9.53 -16.16
N ASN A 118 -22.37 8.94 -15.48
CA ASN A 118 -23.77 9.35 -15.58
C ASN A 118 -24.13 10.51 -14.61
N GLN A 119 -23.23 10.85 -13.68
CA GLN A 119 -23.35 11.90 -12.68
C GLN A 119 -24.51 11.67 -11.69
N ASP A 120 -24.75 10.42 -11.30
CA ASP A 120 -25.77 10.04 -10.33
C ASP A 120 -25.24 9.94 -8.88
N ASP A 121 -23.99 10.32 -8.66
CA ASP A 121 -23.28 10.27 -7.38
C ASP A 121 -23.04 8.85 -6.85
N LYS A 122 -23.14 7.85 -7.72
CA LYS A 122 -22.78 6.46 -7.48
C LYS A 122 -21.89 5.92 -8.59
N ILE A 123 -21.35 4.72 -8.40
CA ILE A 123 -20.54 4.04 -9.43
C ILE A 123 -21.12 2.66 -9.66
N SER A 124 -21.70 2.44 -10.84
CA SER A 124 -22.11 1.10 -11.25
C SER A 124 -20.91 0.23 -11.63
N TRP A 125 -21.06 -1.10 -11.50
CA TRP A 125 -20.04 -2.03 -11.99
C TRP A 125 -19.68 -1.77 -13.46
N GLU A 126 -20.67 -1.48 -14.30
CA GLU A 126 -20.44 -1.20 -15.72
C GLU A 126 -19.68 0.11 -15.95
N GLU A 127 -19.87 1.14 -15.13
CA GLU A 127 -19.09 2.38 -15.21
C GLU A 127 -17.63 2.17 -14.84
N TYR A 128 -17.38 1.47 -13.73
CA TYR A 128 -16.02 1.09 -13.33
C TYR A 128 -15.36 0.24 -14.41
N LYS A 129 -16.03 -0.84 -14.83
CA LYS A 129 -15.53 -1.76 -15.85
C LYS A 129 -15.22 -1.07 -17.17
N ASN A 130 -16.09 -0.18 -17.66
CA ASN A 130 -15.83 0.53 -18.92
C ASN A 130 -14.73 1.58 -18.78
N THR A 131 -14.57 2.19 -17.61
CA THR A 131 -13.51 3.17 -17.37
C THR A 131 -12.14 2.49 -17.25
N THR A 132 -12.07 1.39 -16.50
CA THR A 132 -10.83 0.65 -16.23
C THR A 132 -10.44 -0.28 -17.38
N TYR A 133 -11.42 -0.95 -18.00
CA TYR A 133 -11.19 -2.00 -18.99
C TYR A 133 -11.74 -1.68 -20.39
N GLY A 134 -12.44 -0.56 -20.60
CA GLY A 134 -13.14 -0.27 -21.85
C GLY A 134 -12.23 -0.16 -23.08
N PHE A 135 -10.97 0.25 -22.91
CA PHE A 135 -9.98 0.22 -23.99
C PHE A 135 -9.63 -1.22 -24.43
N TYR A 136 -9.65 -2.17 -23.50
CA TYR A 136 -9.26 -3.56 -23.71
C TYR A 136 -10.39 -4.47 -24.21
N LEU A 137 -11.64 -4.06 -24.08
CA LEU A 137 -12.81 -4.81 -24.59
C LEU A 137 -13.01 -4.65 -26.11
N GLY A 138 -12.31 -3.68 -26.74
CA GLY A 138 -12.46 -3.33 -28.15
C GLY A 138 -11.33 -3.75 -29.09
N GLU A 139 -10.18 -4.19 -28.58
CA GLU A 139 -9.00 -4.57 -29.39
C GLU A 139 -8.76 -6.09 -29.38
N GLU A 140 -8.22 -6.62 -30.50
CA GLU A 140 -7.72 -7.99 -30.57
C GLU A 140 -6.35 -8.05 -29.88
N PHE A 141 -6.25 -8.81 -28.79
CA PHE A 141 -4.96 -9.09 -28.15
C PHE A 141 -4.05 -9.85 -29.12
N ASP A 142 -2.84 -9.33 -29.36
CA ASP A 142 -1.80 -10.02 -30.15
C ASP A 142 -1.20 -11.23 -29.39
N ASP A 143 -1.29 -11.25 -28.05
CA ASP A 143 -0.83 -12.34 -27.18
C ASP A 143 -1.97 -12.94 -26.32
N VAL A 144 -1.99 -14.27 -26.22
CA VAL A 144 -2.96 -15.06 -25.43
C VAL A 144 -2.71 -14.91 -23.93
N GLU A 145 -1.45 -14.68 -23.52
CA GLU A 145 -1.05 -14.51 -22.12
C GLU A 145 -1.67 -13.24 -21.53
N ASP A 146 -1.56 -12.11 -22.23
CA ASP A 146 -2.20 -10.85 -21.84
C ASP A 146 -3.71 -11.03 -21.66
N LYS A 147 -4.39 -11.67 -22.62
CA LYS A 147 -5.84 -11.87 -22.58
C LYS A 147 -6.32 -12.68 -21.37
N ASN A 148 -5.55 -13.66 -20.92
CA ASN A 148 -5.90 -14.48 -19.75
C ASN A 148 -5.70 -13.70 -18.45
N THR A 149 -4.62 -12.92 -18.35
CA THR A 149 -4.35 -12.03 -17.21
C THR A 149 -5.45 -10.99 -17.06
N TYR A 150 -5.85 -10.33 -18.15
CA TYR A 150 -6.96 -9.34 -18.11
C TYR A 150 -8.28 -9.96 -17.66
N LYS A 151 -8.61 -11.18 -18.12
CA LYS A 151 -9.83 -11.88 -17.67
C LYS A 151 -9.80 -12.24 -16.20
N ALA A 152 -8.64 -12.66 -15.69
CA ALA A 152 -8.47 -12.98 -14.28
C ALA A 152 -8.64 -11.71 -13.41
N MET A 153 -8.02 -10.59 -13.80
CA MET A 153 -8.18 -9.30 -13.13
C MET A 153 -9.63 -8.83 -13.13
N LEU A 154 -10.32 -8.88 -14.28
CA LEU A 154 -11.72 -8.50 -14.36
C LEU A 154 -12.62 -9.36 -13.46
N ALA A 155 -12.40 -10.67 -13.42
CA ALA A 155 -13.17 -11.57 -12.56
C ALA A 155 -12.90 -11.33 -11.07
N ARG A 156 -11.65 -11.01 -10.71
CA ARG A 156 -11.24 -10.64 -9.35
C ARG A 156 -11.93 -9.35 -8.92
N ASP A 157 -11.86 -8.31 -9.73
CA ASP A 157 -12.51 -7.03 -9.46
C ASP A 157 -14.04 -7.17 -9.38
N GLU A 158 -14.66 -7.97 -10.26
CA GLU A 158 -16.11 -8.18 -10.24
C GLU A 158 -16.55 -8.84 -8.94
N ARG A 159 -15.79 -9.85 -8.48
CA ARG A 159 -16.04 -10.50 -7.18
C ARG A 159 -15.89 -9.50 -6.04
N ARG A 160 -14.78 -8.75 -6.01
CA ARG A 160 -14.53 -7.77 -4.96
C ARG A 160 -15.60 -6.69 -4.92
N PHE A 161 -16.02 -6.19 -6.08
CA PHE A 161 -17.11 -5.20 -6.20
C PHE A 161 -18.41 -5.76 -5.63
N LYS A 162 -18.76 -7.02 -5.96
CA LYS A 162 -19.95 -7.69 -5.41
C LYS A 162 -19.88 -7.91 -3.90
N THR A 163 -18.69 -8.15 -3.35
CA THR A 163 -18.51 -8.25 -1.89
C THR A 163 -18.67 -6.87 -1.24
N ALA A 164 -18.16 -5.82 -1.89
CA ALA A 164 -18.25 -4.45 -1.41
C ALA A 164 -19.68 -3.90 -1.44
N ASP A 165 -20.44 -4.24 -2.48
CA ASP A 165 -21.86 -3.92 -2.69
C ASP A 165 -22.76 -4.68 -1.70
N ARG A 166 -23.17 -4.00 -0.62
CA ARG A 166 -23.85 -4.65 0.50
C ARG A 166 -25.33 -4.84 0.25
N ASP A 167 -25.94 -3.97 -0.55
CA ASP A 167 -27.35 -4.09 -0.91
C ASP A 167 -27.59 -4.92 -2.18
N GLY A 168 -26.53 -5.17 -2.95
CA GLY A 168 -26.54 -6.05 -4.11
C GLY A 168 -27.25 -5.44 -5.32
N ASP A 169 -27.38 -4.12 -5.38
CA ASP A 169 -28.03 -3.41 -6.49
C ASP A 169 -27.12 -3.26 -7.72
N GLY A 170 -25.83 -3.60 -7.59
CA GLY A 170 -24.81 -3.48 -8.63
C GLY A 170 -24.26 -2.06 -8.81
N ILE A 171 -24.58 -1.16 -7.86
CA ILE A 171 -24.28 0.28 -7.89
C ILE A 171 -23.68 0.71 -6.54
N ALA A 172 -22.36 0.80 -6.50
CA ALA A 172 -21.64 1.14 -5.28
C ALA A 172 -21.88 2.61 -4.88
N THR A 173 -22.29 2.80 -3.63
CA THR A 173 -22.19 4.09 -2.93
C THR A 173 -20.74 4.48 -2.69
N ARG A 174 -20.48 5.70 -2.20
CA ARG A 174 -19.12 6.15 -1.82
C ARG A 174 -18.43 5.19 -0.86
N GLU A 175 -19.13 4.77 0.19
CA GLU A 175 -18.57 3.86 1.20
C GLU A 175 -18.27 2.48 0.61
N GLU A 176 -19.16 1.94 -0.21
CA GLU A 176 -18.96 0.63 -0.86
C GLU A 176 -17.84 0.69 -1.90
N PHE A 177 -17.73 1.79 -2.66
CA PHE A 177 -16.64 1.95 -3.62
C PHE A 177 -15.29 2.17 -2.91
N THR A 178 -15.29 2.83 -1.73
CA THR A 178 -14.10 2.87 -0.87
C THR A 178 -13.73 1.48 -0.38
N ALA A 179 -14.68 0.66 0.06
CA ALA A 179 -14.43 -0.72 0.47
C ALA A 179 -13.95 -1.62 -0.69
N PHE A 180 -14.39 -1.34 -1.90
CA PHE A 180 -13.89 -2.02 -3.10
C PHE A 180 -12.42 -1.67 -3.40
N LEU A 181 -12.02 -0.41 -3.24
CA LEU A 181 -10.65 0.03 -3.50
C LEU A 181 -9.67 -0.24 -2.35
N HIS A 182 -10.17 -0.20 -1.11
CA HIS A 182 -9.41 -0.39 0.13
C HIS A 182 -10.05 -1.47 1.02
N PRO A 183 -10.17 -2.72 0.54
CA PRO A 183 -10.86 -3.79 1.25
C PRO A 183 -10.22 -4.12 2.61
N GLU A 184 -8.93 -3.86 2.79
CA GLU A 184 -8.19 -4.03 4.05
C GLU A 184 -8.74 -3.20 5.22
N GLU A 185 -9.41 -2.09 4.92
CA GLU A 185 -9.97 -1.16 5.91
C GLU A 185 -11.37 -1.56 6.41
N PHE A 186 -11.97 -2.60 5.80
CA PHE A 186 -13.35 -3.00 6.08
C PHE A 186 -13.42 -4.44 6.54
N ASP A 187 -13.88 -4.65 7.77
CA ASP A 187 -13.97 -6.00 8.37
C ASP A 187 -14.73 -7.01 7.51
N TYR A 188 -15.79 -6.58 6.83
CA TYR A 188 -16.61 -7.45 5.99
C TYR A 188 -15.95 -7.82 4.64
N MET A 189 -14.84 -7.16 4.30
CA MET A 189 -14.06 -7.41 3.09
C MET A 189 -12.83 -8.31 3.38
N LYS A 190 -12.51 -8.59 4.65
CA LYS A 190 -11.34 -9.39 5.03
C LYS A 190 -11.27 -10.74 4.29
N ASP A 191 -12.39 -11.44 4.16
CA ASP A 191 -12.45 -12.73 3.46
C ASP A 191 -12.03 -12.64 1.99
N VAL A 192 -12.40 -11.55 1.29
CA VAL A 192 -11.99 -11.38 -0.12
C VAL A 192 -10.51 -11.03 -0.22
N VAL A 193 -9.96 -10.26 0.72
CA VAL A 193 -8.51 -9.98 0.79
C VAL A 193 -7.74 -11.28 0.96
N VAL A 194 -8.16 -12.13 1.91
CA VAL A 194 -7.55 -13.44 2.18
C VAL A 194 -7.60 -14.34 0.94
N GLN A 195 -8.78 -14.47 0.34
CA GLN A 195 -8.95 -15.29 -0.86
C GLN A 195 -8.02 -14.84 -1.97
N GLU A 196 -7.93 -13.54 -2.22
CA GLU A 196 -7.11 -13.01 -3.28
C GLU A 196 -5.61 -13.18 -3.01
N THR A 197 -5.17 -13.02 -1.75
CA THR A 197 -3.79 -13.33 -1.37
C THR A 197 -3.44 -14.80 -1.61
N VAL A 198 -4.35 -15.72 -1.27
CA VAL A 198 -4.17 -17.14 -1.58
C VAL A 198 -4.07 -17.34 -3.09
N GLU A 199 -5.00 -16.78 -3.88
CA GLU A 199 -5.00 -16.89 -5.35
C GLU A 199 -3.72 -16.34 -6.00
N ASP A 200 -3.08 -15.32 -5.41
CA ASP A 200 -1.84 -14.72 -5.93
C ASP A 200 -0.60 -15.60 -5.66
N ILE A 201 -0.57 -16.29 -4.50
CA ILE A 201 0.59 -17.08 -4.05
C ILE A 201 0.48 -18.56 -4.47
N ASP A 202 -0.72 -19.15 -4.39
CA ASP A 202 -1.03 -20.55 -4.73
C ASP A 202 -0.86 -20.79 -6.25
N LYS A 203 0.28 -21.36 -6.62
CA LYS A 203 0.65 -21.61 -8.03
C LYS A 203 0.06 -22.92 -8.54
N ASP A 204 -0.09 -23.91 -7.67
CA ASP A 204 -0.60 -25.23 -8.06
C ASP A 204 -2.14 -25.36 -7.98
N LYS A 205 -2.80 -24.35 -7.39
CA LYS A 205 -4.26 -24.18 -7.26
C LYS A 205 -4.91 -25.23 -6.37
N ASP A 206 -4.21 -25.69 -5.34
CA ASP A 206 -4.76 -26.61 -4.35
C ASP A 206 -5.58 -25.91 -3.25
N GLY A 207 -5.62 -24.58 -3.25
CA GLY A 207 -6.35 -23.72 -2.33
C GLY A 207 -5.61 -23.45 -1.02
N LYS A 208 -4.32 -23.78 -0.94
CA LYS A 208 -3.44 -23.55 0.21
C LYS A 208 -2.10 -23.01 -0.28
N ILE A 209 -1.28 -22.54 0.66
CA ILE A 209 0.07 -22.05 0.35
C ILE A 209 1.08 -23.00 0.97
N ASN A 210 1.85 -23.70 0.15
CA ASN A 210 2.98 -24.50 0.64
C ASN A 210 4.24 -23.64 0.85
N LEU A 211 5.28 -24.24 1.45
CA LEU A 211 6.52 -23.52 1.77
C LEU A 211 7.23 -22.99 0.52
N GLU A 212 7.23 -23.76 -0.56
CA GLU A 212 7.85 -23.38 -1.82
C GLU A 212 7.15 -22.17 -2.45
N GLU A 213 5.82 -22.10 -2.38
CA GLU A 213 5.01 -20.97 -2.84
C GLU A 213 5.21 -19.73 -1.97
N TYR A 214 5.17 -19.89 -0.64
CA TYR A 214 5.42 -18.82 0.32
C TYR A 214 6.79 -18.15 0.12
N ILE A 215 7.84 -18.96 -0.06
CA ILE A 215 9.18 -18.44 -0.34
C ILE A 215 9.29 -17.93 -1.78
N GLY A 216 8.67 -18.61 -2.73
CA GLY A 216 8.71 -18.26 -4.16
C GLY A 216 8.13 -16.88 -4.45
N ASP A 217 7.14 -16.44 -3.67
CA ASP A 217 6.60 -15.08 -3.73
C ASP A 217 7.63 -14.00 -3.35
N MET A 218 8.52 -14.30 -2.40
CA MET A 218 9.54 -13.35 -1.91
C MET A 218 10.90 -13.51 -2.60
N PHE A 219 11.23 -14.72 -3.05
CA PHE A 219 12.54 -15.08 -3.58
C PHE A 219 12.43 -16.12 -4.69
N THR A 220 12.89 -15.74 -5.88
CA THR A 220 13.12 -16.67 -6.99
C THR A 220 14.64 -16.77 -7.22
N PRO A 221 15.29 -17.91 -6.95
CA PRO A 221 16.73 -18.04 -7.13
C PRO A 221 17.12 -17.93 -8.62
N GLU A 222 18.09 -17.08 -8.94
CA GLU A 222 18.76 -17.09 -10.24
C GLU A 222 19.75 -18.27 -10.33
N ASP A 223 20.03 -18.73 -11.56
CA ASP A 223 20.97 -19.83 -11.81
C ASP A 223 22.35 -19.55 -11.18
N GLY A 224 22.68 -20.29 -10.13
CA GLY A 224 23.98 -20.23 -9.45
C GLY A 224 24.01 -19.34 -8.20
N GLU A 225 22.90 -18.73 -7.80
CA GLU A 225 22.80 -18.03 -6.53
C GLU A 225 22.50 -19.00 -5.38
N SER A 226 23.23 -18.84 -4.28
CA SER A 226 22.94 -19.54 -3.04
C SER A 226 21.77 -18.87 -2.32
N GLU A 227 20.90 -19.67 -1.72
CA GLU A 227 19.80 -19.18 -0.89
C GLU A 227 20.32 -18.24 0.22
N PRO A 228 19.79 -16.99 0.31
CA PRO A 228 20.17 -16.04 1.36
C PRO A 228 19.76 -16.48 2.77
N ASP A 229 20.49 -16.01 3.79
CA ASP A 229 20.21 -16.32 5.20
C ASP A 229 18.82 -15.85 5.67
N TRP A 230 18.28 -14.78 5.08
CA TRP A 230 16.91 -14.32 5.39
C TRP A 230 15.86 -15.32 4.94
N VAL A 231 16.08 -16.06 3.84
CA VAL A 231 15.16 -17.11 3.37
C VAL A 231 15.09 -18.26 4.37
N GLN A 232 16.22 -18.63 4.96
CA GLN A 232 16.26 -19.63 6.05
C GLN A 232 15.47 -19.16 7.27
N THR A 233 15.52 -17.85 7.56
CA THR A 233 14.75 -17.23 8.64
C THR A 233 13.25 -17.26 8.33
N GLU A 234 12.84 -16.96 7.10
CA GLU A 234 11.45 -17.02 6.66
C GLU A 234 10.89 -18.45 6.65
N LYS A 235 11.67 -19.45 6.21
CA LYS A 235 11.27 -20.86 6.32
C LYS A 235 11.03 -21.30 7.76
N LYS A 236 11.85 -20.78 8.68
CA LYS A 236 11.65 -20.99 10.12
C LYS A 236 10.39 -20.26 10.60
N GLN A 237 10.15 -19.02 10.15
CA GLN A 237 8.94 -18.28 10.50
C GLN A 237 7.67 -18.98 10.03
N PHE A 238 7.66 -19.48 8.80
CA PHE A 238 6.56 -20.26 8.23
C PHE A 238 6.23 -21.44 9.15
N SER A 239 7.21 -22.30 9.38
CA SER A 239 7.02 -23.55 10.12
C SER A 239 6.81 -23.37 11.62
N GLU A 240 7.28 -22.28 12.23
CA GLU A 240 7.14 -22.04 13.68
C GLU A 240 5.92 -21.19 14.03
N PHE A 241 5.57 -20.20 13.21
CA PHE A 241 4.57 -19.18 13.56
C PHE A 241 3.38 -19.09 12.60
N ARG A 242 3.57 -19.31 11.29
CA ARG A 242 2.48 -19.15 10.29
C ARG A 242 1.64 -20.41 10.16
N ASP A 243 2.28 -21.56 9.99
CA ASP A 243 1.65 -22.87 9.99
C ASP A 243 1.35 -23.26 11.44
N VAL A 244 0.19 -22.88 11.94
CA VAL A 244 -0.22 -23.07 13.34
C VAL A 244 -0.48 -24.54 13.61
N ASN A 245 -1.14 -25.22 12.66
CA ASN A 245 -1.54 -26.62 12.80
C ASN A 245 -0.40 -27.61 12.44
N LYS A 246 0.74 -27.10 11.94
CA LYS A 246 1.96 -27.85 11.58
C LYS A 246 1.74 -28.87 10.46
N ASN A 247 0.85 -28.57 9.51
CA ASN A 247 0.52 -29.47 8.41
C ASN A 247 1.41 -29.29 7.17
N GLY A 248 2.26 -28.26 7.15
CA GLY A 248 3.17 -27.91 6.05
C GLY A 248 2.58 -26.93 5.03
N PHE A 249 1.36 -26.44 5.23
CA PHE A 249 0.61 -25.54 4.36
C PHE A 249 -0.05 -24.44 5.19
N LEU A 250 -0.27 -23.27 4.59
CA LEU A 250 -1.14 -22.24 5.15
C LEU A 250 -2.52 -22.38 4.53
N ASP A 251 -3.51 -22.64 5.38
CA ASP A 251 -4.93 -22.53 5.00
C ASP A 251 -5.42 -21.07 5.03
N PRO A 252 -6.61 -20.76 4.49
CA PRO A 252 -7.13 -19.39 4.48
C PRO A 252 -7.19 -18.75 5.87
N GLU A 253 -7.48 -19.50 6.92
CA GLU A 253 -7.49 -19.01 8.29
C GLU A 253 -6.09 -18.62 8.80
N GLU A 254 -5.07 -19.43 8.51
CA GLU A 254 -3.66 -19.12 8.81
C GLU A 254 -3.14 -17.95 7.98
N VAL A 255 -3.55 -17.84 6.71
CA VAL A 255 -3.25 -16.68 5.86
C VAL A 255 -3.90 -15.44 6.43
N ALA A 256 -5.17 -15.49 6.83
CA ALA A 256 -5.86 -14.37 7.48
C ALA A 256 -5.09 -13.88 8.71
N GLN A 257 -4.59 -14.78 9.56
CA GLN A 257 -3.77 -14.38 10.72
C GLN A 257 -2.40 -13.79 10.32
N TRP A 258 -1.88 -14.15 9.15
CA TRP A 258 -0.63 -13.61 8.65
C TRP A 258 -0.80 -12.21 8.05
N ILE A 259 -1.78 -12.01 7.18
CA ILE A 259 -1.99 -10.73 6.48
C ILE A 259 -2.87 -9.74 7.25
N LEU A 260 -3.67 -10.25 8.18
CA LEU A 260 -4.48 -9.50 9.14
C LEU A 260 -4.09 -9.95 10.55
N PRO A 261 -2.83 -9.76 10.99
CA PRO A 261 -2.39 -10.15 12.32
C PRO A 261 -3.29 -9.45 13.33
N GLY A 262 -4.06 -10.27 14.05
CA GLY A 262 -5.32 -9.88 14.69
C GLY A 262 -5.30 -8.49 15.30
N ASP A 263 -6.17 -7.62 14.78
CA ASP A 263 -6.48 -6.27 15.26
C ASP A 263 -5.31 -5.54 15.94
N VAL A 264 -4.12 -5.54 15.32
CA VAL A 264 -3.10 -4.55 15.71
C VAL A 264 -3.64 -3.21 15.24
N ASP A 265 -4.36 -2.57 16.14
CA ASP A 265 -4.92 -1.25 15.93
C ASP A 265 -3.76 -0.26 15.89
N HIS A 266 -3.25 -0.01 14.69
CA HIS A 266 -2.10 0.88 14.47
C HIS A 266 -2.37 2.27 15.06
N ALA A 267 -3.61 2.75 14.98
CA ALA A 267 -4.02 3.99 15.60
C ALA A 267 -3.95 3.94 17.14
N ASP A 268 -4.23 2.78 17.76
CA ASP A 268 -4.14 2.60 19.21
C ASP A 268 -2.67 2.59 19.67
N ASN A 269 -1.80 1.88 18.95
CA ASN A 269 -0.36 1.90 19.21
C ASN A 269 0.22 3.31 19.05
N GLU A 270 -0.16 4.01 17.99
CA GLU A 270 0.28 5.39 17.74
C GLU A 270 -0.25 6.34 18.82
N ALA A 271 -1.52 6.23 19.22
CA ALA A 271 -2.09 7.05 20.28
C ALA A 271 -1.34 6.82 21.62
N LYS A 272 -1.06 5.56 21.97
CA LYS A 272 -0.27 5.22 23.16
C LYS A 272 1.13 5.80 23.10
N HIS A 273 1.80 5.69 21.95
CA HIS A 273 3.13 6.23 21.73
C HIS A 273 3.15 7.76 21.89
N LEU A 274 2.23 8.46 21.21
CA LEU A 274 2.14 9.92 21.28
C LEU A 274 1.88 10.44 22.69
N ILE A 275 1.02 9.77 23.46
CA ILE A 275 0.79 10.10 24.86
C ILE A 275 2.07 9.84 25.66
N HIS A 276 2.68 8.67 25.53
CA HIS A 276 3.88 8.31 26.28
C HIS A 276 5.03 9.31 26.10
N GLU A 277 5.25 9.76 24.86
CA GLU A 277 6.35 10.68 24.52
C GLU A 277 6.06 12.14 24.88
N THR A 278 4.80 12.50 25.14
CA THR A 278 4.38 13.92 25.30
C THR A 278 3.88 14.25 26.70
N ASP A 279 3.32 13.26 27.40
CA ASP A 279 2.85 13.36 28.78
C ASP A 279 4.03 13.61 29.74
N THR A 280 4.21 14.87 30.12
CA THR A 280 5.37 15.29 30.90
C THR A 280 5.14 15.09 32.40
N ASP A 281 3.89 15.19 32.86
CA ASP A 281 3.51 15.05 34.27
C ASP A 281 2.99 13.66 34.65
N LYS A 282 2.87 12.77 33.67
CA LYS A 282 2.53 11.34 33.79
C LYS A 282 1.12 11.10 34.31
N ASP A 283 0.17 11.93 33.87
CA ASP A 283 -1.25 11.79 34.23
C ASP A 283 -2.06 10.95 33.23
N GLU A 284 -1.38 10.34 32.25
CA GLU A 284 -1.93 9.53 31.14
C GLU A 284 -2.83 10.31 30.17
N LYS A 285 -2.81 11.64 30.26
CA LYS A 285 -3.42 12.55 29.31
C LYS A 285 -2.37 13.56 28.85
N ILE A 286 -2.69 14.28 27.79
CA ILE A 286 -1.79 15.32 27.28
C ILE A 286 -2.54 16.63 27.10
N THR A 287 -1.94 17.72 27.54
CA THR A 287 -2.50 19.05 27.38
C THR A 287 -2.06 19.69 26.06
N LYS A 288 -2.84 20.65 25.57
CA LYS A 288 -2.45 21.47 24.41
C LYS A 288 -1.06 22.09 24.55
N LYS A 289 -0.65 22.45 25.77
CA LYS A 289 0.66 23.04 26.02
C LYS A 289 1.78 22.02 25.82
N GLU A 290 1.60 20.78 26.28
CA GLU A 290 2.57 19.70 26.11
C GLU A 290 2.71 19.32 24.64
N ILE A 291 1.59 19.18 23.93
CA ILE A 291 1.59 18.91 22.48
C ILE A 291 2.33 19.99 21.71
N LEU A 292 2.09 21.28 22.01
CA LEU A 292 2.79 22.38 21.34
C LEU A 292 4.27 22.51 21.74
N ALA A 293 4.63 22.03 22.93
CA ALA A 293 6.03 21.94 23.35
C ALA A 293 6.75 20.81 22.59
N ASN A 294 6.08 19.67 22.40
CA ASN A 294 6.56 18.53 21.62
C ASN A 294 5.99 18.50 20.18
N TRP A 295 5.82 19.70 19.57
CA TRP A 295 5.10 19.84 18.30
C TRP A 295 5.69 18.99 17.17
N ASN A 296 7.01 18.79 17.14
CA ASN A 296 7.69 18.03 16.10
C ASN A 296 7.22 16.57 16.05
N MET A 297 6.97 15.97 17.22
CA MET A 297 6.45 14.60 17.34
C MET A 297 5.05 14.50 16.71
N PHE A 298 4.15 15.43 17.06
CA PHE A 298 2.79 15.42 16.54
C PHE A 298 2.70 15.76 15.06
N VAL A 299 3.51 16.71 14.57
CA VAL A 299 3.49 17.13 13.17
C VAL A 299 3.90 15.99 12.24
N GLY A 300 4.84 15.14 12.63
CA GLY A 300 5.26 13.96 11.86
C GLY A 300 4.42 12.71 12.09
N SER A 301 3.41 12.76 12.96
CA SER A 301 2.64 11.56 13.35
C SER A 301 1.45 11.27 12.44
N GLN A 302 0.81 10.11 12.64
CA GLN A 302 -0.47 9.82 11.97
C GLN A 302 -1.59 10.80 12.37
N ALA A 303 -1.47 11.49 13.52
CA ALA A 303 -2.46 12.45 13.98
C ALA A 303 -2.60 13.69 13.07
N THR A 304 -1.62 13.95 12.19
CA THR A 304 -1.62 15.04 11.22
C THR A 304 -1.51 14.54 9.78
N ASN A 305 -1.73 13.24 9.56
CA ASN A 305 -1.36 12.56 8.32
C ASN A 305 0.09 12.89 7.91
N TYR A 306 1.01 12.74 8.84
CA TYR A 306 2.43 13.01 8.64
C TYR A 306 2.73 14.46 8.18
N GLY A 307 1.88 15.39 8.60
CA GLY A 307 2.03 16.83 8.36
C GLY A 307 1.24 17.35 7.15
N GLU A 308 0.67 16.47 6.33
CA GLU A 308 -0.14 16.88 5.17
C GLU A 308 -1.33 17.73 5.61
N ASP A 309 -1.98 17.37 6.72
CA ASP A 309 -3.12 18.10 7.26
C ASP A 309 -2.77 19.53 7.66
N LEU A 310 -1.50 19.81 7.97
CA LEU A 310 -1.08 21.16 8.27
C LEU A 310 -1.03 22.01 7.01
N THR A 311 -0.92 21.44 5.81
CA THR A 311 -0.84 22.19 4.55
C THR A 311 -2.21 22.51 3.96
N LYS A 312 -3.27 21.79 4.35
CA LYS A 312 -4.66 21.96 3.89
C LYS A 312 -5.27 23.28 4.40
N LYS A 313 -6.13 23.91 3.59
CA LYS A 313 -6.82 25.16 3.97
C LYS A 313 -7.96 24.85 4.95
N HIS A 314 -8.20 25.79 5.88
CA HIS A 314 -9.04 25.62 7.08
C HIS A 314 -10.47 25.09 6.91
N ASP A 315 -11.04 25.10 5.70
CA ASP A 315 -12.41 24.63 5.46
C ASP A 315 -12.49 23.10 5.19
N GLU A 316 -11.36 22.45 4.92
CA GLU A 316 -11.28 21.02 4.54
C GLU A 316 -10.72 20.13 5.65
N LEU A 317 -10.35 20.71 6.79
CA LEU A 317 -9.74 20.00 7.90
C LEU A 317 -10.75 19.42 8.86
#